data_AF-A0A370LVN9-F1
#
_entry.id   AF-A0A370LVN9-F1
#
_cell.length_a   1.000
_cell.length_b   1.000
_cell.length_c   1.000
_cell.angle_alpha   90.00
_cell.angle_beta   90.00
_cell.angle_gamma   90.00
#
_symmetry.space_group_name_H-M   'P 1'
#
loop_
_entity.id
_entity.type
_entity.pdbx_description
1 polymer ?
#
loop_
_entity_poly.entity_id
_entity_poly.type
_entity_poly.pdbx_seq_one_letter_code
_entity_poly.pdbx_strand_id
1 'polypeptide(L)' 'MKKSNQDKKNEDKMDQSFEQRWCKFCIDTTRQELIFLPEMATYKRKRRFKCTICGHTSWLPGRRPSAESVY' A
#
# COMPACT_ATOMS: atom_id res chain seq x y z
N MET A 1 30.91 30.04 -19.70
CA MET A 1 30.60 30.04 -18.25
C MET A 1 29.21 29.47 -18.07
N LYS A 2 29.11 28.35 -17.34
CA LYS A 2 27.91 27.53 -17.18
C LYS A 2 27.00 28.18 -16.14
N LYS A 3 25.75 28.52 -16.49
CA LYS A 3 24.67 28.73 -15.51
C LYS A 3 23.82 27.46 -15.50
N SER A 4 23.98 26.72 -14.42
CA SER A 4 23.31 25.47 -14.10
C SER A 4 21.85 25.73 -13.73
N ASN A 5 20.93 25.43 -14.66
CA ASN A 5 19.51 25.24 -14.36
C ASN A 5 19.32 23.82 -13.82
N GLN A 6 19.52 23.64 -12.51
CA GLN A 6 18.99 22.48 -11.79
C GLN A 6 17.69 22.90 -11.12
N ASP A 7 16.66 23.11 -11.94
CA ASP A 7 15.29 23.28 -11.49
C ASP A 7 14.67 21.93 -11.15
N LYS A 8 14.30 21.79 -9.87
CA LYS A 8 13.07 21.15 -9.39
C LYS A 8 12.77 19.74 -9.88
N LYS A 9 13.23 18.76 -9.08
CA LYS A 9 12.43 17.57 -8.77
C LYS A 9 12.73 17.16 -7.33
N ASN A 10 12.08 17.86 -6.38
CA ASN A 10 11.83 17.25 -5.08
C ASN A 10 10.76 16.18 -5.35
N GLU A 11 11.22 14.97 -5.63
CA GLU A 11 10.34 13.81 -5.64
C GLU A 11 9.84 13.64 -4.21
N ASP A 12 8.53 13.83 -4.06
CA ASP A 12 7.80 13.64 -2.82
C ASP A 12 8.25 12.32 -2.20
N LYS A 13 8.84 12.42 -1.01
CA LYS A 13 9.13 11.28 -0.15
C LYS A 13 7.80 10.58 0.10
N MET A 14 7.49 9.60 -0.73
CA MET A 14 6.49 8.59 -0.47
C MET A 14 7.03 7.86 0.75
N ASP A 15 6.56 8.24 1.95
CA ASP A 15 6.86 7.53 3.19
C ASP A 15 6.54 6.06 2.95
N GLN A 16 7.58 5.26 2.67
CA GLN A 16 7.49 3.83 2.44
C GLN A 16 7.08 3.20 3.77
N SER A 17 5.78 3.22 3.99
CA SER A 17 5.13 2.75 5.18
C SER A 17 5.04 1.24 5.04
N PHE A 18 5.95 0.56 5.73
CA PHE A 18 5.94 -0.89 5.85
C PHE A 18 4.89 -1.27 6.89
N GLU A 19 3.95 -2.12 6.52
CA GLU A 19 2.92 -2.63 7.42
C GLU A 19 3.10 -4.15 7.58
N GLN A 20 2.95 -4.66 8.81
CA GLN A 20 2.94 -6.11 9.04
C GLN A 20 1.56 -6.66 8.69
N ARG A 21 1.50 -7.56 7.72
CA ARG A 21 0.23 -8.14 7.23
C ARG A 21 0.38 -9.60 6.87
N TRP A 22 -0.70 -10.34 7.07
CA TRP A 22 -0.81 -11.70 6.58
C TRP A 22 -0.74 -11.75 5.05
N CYS A 23 0.18 -12.54 4.52
CA CYS A 23 0.25 -12.82 3.10
C CYS A 23 -0.43 -14.16 2.80
N LYS A 24 -1.36 -14.19 1.84
CA LYS A 24 -2.02 -15.43 1.41
C LYS A 24 -1.06 -16.45 0.79
N PHE A 25 0.04 -15.99 0.19
CA PHE A 25 1.01 -16.86 -0.49
C PHE A 25 2.07 -17.39 0.47
N CYS A 26 2.57 -16.56 1.39
CA CYS A 26 3.54 -17.01 2.38
C CYS A 26 2.88 -17.74 3.56
N ILE A 27 1.56 -17.56 3.76
CA ILE A 27 0.80 -18.10 4.91
C ILE A 27 1.45 -17.66 6.23
N ASP A 28 1.94 -16.42 6.25
CA ASP A 28 2.64 -15.85 7.39
C ASP A 28 2.45 -14.32 7.42
N THR A 29 2.75 -13.71 8.56
CA THR A 29 2.74 -12.26 8.76
C THR A 29 4.03 -11.66 8.24
N THR A 30 3.95 -11.06 7.05
CA THR A 30 5.10 -10.51 6.35
C THR A 30 5.13 -8.99 6.44
N ARG A 31 6.32 -8.40 6.31
CA ARG A 31 6.44 -6.95 6.09
C ARG A 31 6.00 -6.65 4.66
N GLN A 32 5.00 -5.79 4.50
CA GLN A 32 4.45 -5.42 3.19
C GLN A 32 4.65 -3.94 2.92
N GLU A 33 5.14 -3.61 1.74
CA GLU A 33 5.36 -2.25 1.24
C GLU A 33 4.07 -1.67 0.68
N LEU A 34 3.73 -0.44 1.06
CA LEU A 34 2.60 0.29 0.50
C LEU A 34 2.97 0.85 -0.88
N ILE A 35 2.44 0.26 -1.95
CA ILE A 35 2.68 0.74 -3.34
C ILE A 35 1.75 1.90 -3.67
N PHE A 36 0.50 1.81 -3.21
CA PHE A 36 -0.54 2.74 -3.60
C PHE A 36 -1.35 3.15 -2.38
N LEU A 37 -1.28 4.45 -2.07
CA LEU A 37 -2.09 5.11 -1.08
C LEU A 37 -3.05 6.07 -1.80
N PRO A 38 -4.36 5.80 -1.80
CA PRO A 38 -5.32 6.76 -2.33
C PRO A 38 -5.44 7.96 -1.39
N GLU A 39 -5.60 9.15 -1.97
CA GLU A 39 -5.88 10.40 -1.24
C GLU A 39 -7.11 10.27 -0.32
N MET A 40 -8.14 9.57 -0.79
CA MET A 40 -9.34 9.25 -0.01
C MET A 40 -9.62 7.75 -0.04
N ALA A 41 -9.74 7.15 1.14
CA ALA A 41 -10.07 5.73 1.31
C ALA A 41 -11.57 5.49 1.07
N THR A 42 -11.96 5.37 -0.20
CA THR A 42 -13.32 4.99 -0.58
C THR A 42 -13.42 3.48 -0.83
N TYR A 43 -14.65 2.94 -0.85
CA TYR A 43 -14.89 1.52 -1.15
C TYR A 43 -14.20 1.05 -2.45
N LYS A 44 -14.14 1.91 -3.47
CA LYS A 44 -13.53 1.62 -4.78
C LYS A 44 -12.03 1.91 -4.82
N ARG A 45 -11.52 2.88 -4.04
CA ARG A 45 -10.10 3.25 -4.00
C ARG A 45 -9.45 2.64 -2.77
N LYS A 46 -8.92 1.43 -2.94
CA LYS A 46 -8.26 0.63 -1.89
C LYS A 46 -6.74 0.82 -1.94
N ARG A 47 -6.08 0.63 -0.80
CA ARG A 47 -4.61 0.58 -0.71
C ARG A 47 -4.08 -0.70 -1.37
N ARG A 48 -2.93 -0.61 -2.05
CA ARG A 48 -2.19 -1.79 -2.55
C ARG A 48 -0.92 -2.00 -1.76
N PHE A 49 -0.64 -3.26 -1.44
CA PHE A 49 0.55 -3.69 -0.72
C PHE A 49 1.35 -4.68 -1.56
N LYS A 50 2.69 -4.64 -1.44
CA LYS A 50 3.63 -5.62 -2.00
C LYS A 50 4.24 -6.42 -0.86
N CYS A 51 4.21 -7.74 -0.93
CA CYS A 51 4.98 -8.56 0.00
C CYS A 51 6.47 -8.46 -0.32
N THR A 52 7.33 -8.25 0.67
CA THR A 52 8.80 -8.22 0.46
C THR A 52 9.40 -9.61 0.22
N ILE A 53 8.75 -10.67 0.70
CA ILE A 53 9.25 -12.05 0.61
C ILE A 53 8.87 -12.69 -0.73
N CYS A 54 7.59 -12.68 -1.10
CA CYS A 54 7.11 -13.32 -2.33
C CYS A 54 6.89 -12.35 -3.49
N GLY A 55 7.00 -11.03 -3.27
CA GLY A 55 6.79 -10.02 -4.32
C GLY A 55 5.34 -9.83 -4.76
N HIS A 56 4.41 -10.69 -4.34
CA HIS A 56 3.00 -10.58 -4.72
C HIS A 56 2.36 -9.30 -4.21
N THR A 57 1.51 -8.73 -5.05
CA THR A 57 0.71 -7.56 -4.71
C THR A 57 -0.69 -7.97 -4.28
N SER A 58 -1.19 -7.34 -3.22
CA SER A 58 -2.55 -7.56 -2.74
C SER A 58 -3.23 -6.25 -2.40
N TRP A 59 -4.55 -6.24 -2.59
CA TRP A 59 -5.38 -5.11 -2.20
C TRP A 59 -5.83 -5.27 -0.75
N LEU A 60 -5.96 -4.15 -0.04
CA LEU A 60 -6.60 -4.11 1.27
C LEU A 60 -8.00 -4.76 1.18
N PRO A 61 -8.27 -5.86 1.90
CA PRO A 61 -9.62 -6.39 1.95
C PRO A 61 -10.59 -5.32 2.47
N GLY A 62 -11.80 -5.27 1.89
CA GLY A 62 -12.86 -4.44 2.46
C GLY A 62 -13.19 -4.92 3.87
N ARG A 63 -13.64 -4.02 4.75
CA ARG A 63 -14.21 -4.46 6.02
C ARG A 63 -15.39 -5.36 5.71
N ARG A 64 -15.42 -6.56 6.29
CA ARG A 64 -16.63 -7.39 6.23
C ARG A 64 -17.73 -6.60 6.97
N PRO A 65 -18.93 -6.44 6.41
CA PRO A 65 -20.05 -5.99 7.22
C PRO A 65 -20.17 -6.97 8.39
N SER A 66 -20.25 -6.45 9.62
CA SER A 66 -20.54 -7.27 10.80
C SER A 66 -21.89 -7.93 10.51
N ALA A 67 -21.88 -9.25 10.35
CA ALA A 67 -23.08 -10.03 10.07
C ALA A 67 -23.88 -10.19 11.36
N GLU A 68 -24.35 -9.08 11.93
CA GLU A 68 -25.32 -9.10 13.03
C GLU A 68 -26.73 -9.45 12.53
N SER A 69 -26.99 -9.33 11.23
CA SER A 69 -28.31 -9.57 10.62
C SER A 69 -28.46 -10.92 9.91
N VAL A 70 -27.58 -11.90 10.18
CA VAL A 70 -27.65 -13.25 9.55
C VAL A 70 -28.27 -14.30 10.50
N TYR A 71 -28.82 -13.87 11.63
CA TYR A 71 -29.55 -14.72 12.58
C TYR A 71 -30.99 -14.25 12.74
#